data_AF-A0AAJ2NAM7-F1
#
_entry.id   AF-A0AAJ2NAM7-F1
#
_cell.length_a   1.000
_cell.length_b   1.000
_cell.length_c   1.000
_cell.angle_alpha   90.00
_cell.angle_beta   90.00
_cell.angle_gamma   90.00
#
_symmetry.space_group_name_H-M   'P 1'
#
loop_
_entity.id
_entity.type
_entity.pdbx_description
1 polymer ?
#
loop_
_entity_poly.entity_id
_entity_poly.type
_entity_poly.pdbx_seq_one_letter_code
_entity_poly.pdbx_strand_id
1 'polypeptide(L)'
;MTVACGSSNEGDKTNKTKEGKTIVTMSLFNPNSWYVSAIKKFEKQNPDIEVRLQLFKQENEKVEEQDDNRYVQKINTELLSGAAADIIDVANLPVGKYVNKKLLLNMNDFIKKEKLLEKGDLYPNIVDEMGINGGLYSMPLSLHLHTFLGDGNILEKANVQVDDQKWTWQQFEQVAKQIMKSMDEGDSRYALANTPPEEQLLDIVIDQSSEFIDRSNQKANFDSPSFITLMSKSRACMIIKLLLRKRQITESSCSVR
;
A
#
# COMPACT_ATOMS: atom_id res chain seq x y z
N MET A 1 -1.23 1.61 -12.59
CA MET A 1 -2.23 1.47 -13.69
C MET A 1 -1.94 0.26 -14.55
N THR A 2 -2.96 -0.40 -15.12
CA THR A 2 -2.87 -1.48 -16.12
C THR A 2 -3.80 -1.21 -17.30
N VAL A 3 -3.59 -1.88 -18.43
CA VAL A 3 -4.55 -1.99 -19.55
C VAL A 3 -5.32 -3.31 -19.47
N ALA A 4 -6.64 -3.29 -19.68
CA ALA A 4 -7.48 -4.49 -19.71
C ALA A 4 -7.67 -5.03 -21.14
N CYS A 5 -7.67 -6.35 -21.32
CA CYS A 5 -8.04 -6.97 -22.60
C CYS A 5 -9.53 -7.35 -22.58
N GLY A 6 -10.39 -6.50 -23.13
CA GLY A 6 -11.78 -6.87 -23.39
C GLY A 6 -11.86 -7.94 -24.49
N SER A 7 -12.56 -9.05 -24.24
CA SER A 7 -12.91 -9.99 -25.30
C SER A 7 -13.88 -9.33 -26.27
N SER A 8 -13.41 -9.06 -27.48
CA SER A 8 -14.21 -8.50 -28.57
C SER A 8 -15.26 -9.53 -29.03
N ASN A 9 -16.53 -9.30 -28.68
CA ASN A 9 -17.62 -9.78 -29.52
C ASN A 9 -17.73 -8.85 -30.73
N GLU A 10 -17.78 -9.42 -31.93
CA GLU A 10 -18.01 -8.73 -33.20
C GLU A 10 -19.28 -7.87 -33.11
N GLY A 11 -19.07 -6.56 -33.09
CA GLY A 11 -20.10 -5.57 -32.86
C GLY A 11 -19.44 -4.23 -32.63
N ASP A 12 -18.83 -3.71 -33.70
CA ASP A 12 -18.16 -2.41 -33.80
C ASP A 12 -19.05 -1.29 -33.24
N LYS A 13 -18.89 -1.00 -31.94
CA LYS A 13 -19.23 0.29 -31.37
C LYS A 13 -17.92 1.04 -31.30
N THR A 14 -17.63 1.79 -32.35
CA THR A 14 -16.59 2.81 -32.33
C THR A 14 -16.75 3.62 -31.05
N ASN A 15 -15.83 3.45 -30.09
CA ASN A 15 -15.73 4.25 -28.87
C ASN A 15 -15.27 5.66 -29.28
N LYS A 16 -16.17 6.39 -29.94
CA LYS A 16 -15.94 7.74 -30.43
C LYS A 16 -16.98 8.69 -29.86
N THR A 17 -16.57 9.93 -29.62
CA THR A 17 -17.47 11.01 -29.25
C THR A 17 -18.32 11.41 -30.46
N LYS A 18 -19.36 12.23 -30.23
CA LYS A 18 -20.13 12.84 -31.33
C LYS A 18 -19.27 13.69 -32.27
N GLU A 19 -18.12 14.16 -31.76
CA GLU A 19 -17.13 14.96 -32.48
C GLU A 19 -16.05 14.09 -33.15
N GLY A 20 -16.15 12.76 -33.04
CA GLY A 20 -15.24 11.81 -33.69
C GLY A 20 -13.96 11.48 -32.92
N LYS A 21 -13.75 12.03 -31.72
CA LYS A 21 -12.60 11.72 -30.85
C LYS A 21 -12.67 10.30 -30.32
N THR A 22 -11.55 9.61 -30.21
CA THR A 22 -11.45 8.29 -29.56
C THR A 22 -11.66 8.44 -28.05
N ILE A 23 -12.51 7.62 -27.47
CA ILE A 23 -12.76 7.59 -26.02
C ILE A 23 -11.89 6.50 -25.40
N VAL A 24 -11.10 6.89 -24.41
CA VAL A 24 -10.36 5.98 -23.52
C VAL A 24 -10.95 6.09 -22.13
N THR A 25 -11.31 4.98 -21.51
CA THR A 25 -11.91 4.93 -20.18
C THR A 25 -10.88 4.57 -19.13
N MET A 26 -10.96 5.21 -17.96
CA MET A 26 -10.03 5.00 -16.87
C MET A 26 -10.76 4.85 -15.53
N SER A 27 -10.61 3.69 -14.89
CA SER A 27 -11.24 3.41 -13.60
C SER A 27 -10.34 3.77 -12.43
N LEU A 28 -10.90 4.50 -11.47
CA LEU A 28 -10.25 4.88 -10.21
C LEU A 28 -11.15 4.52 -9.03
N PHE A 29 -10.54 4.24 -7.88
CA PHE A 29 -11.26 4.03 -6.63
C PHE A 29 -12.02 5.30 -6.20
N ASN A 30 -11.33 6.45 -6.20
CA ASN A 30 -11.84 7.76 -5.81
C ASN A 30 -11.21 8.86 -6.69
N PRO A 31 -11.72 10.11 -6.67
CA PRO A 31 -11.11 11.19 -7.41
C PRO A 31 -9.70 11.47 -6.89
N ASN A 32 -8.79 11.77 -7.81
CA ASN A 32 -7.42 12.13 -7.47
C ASN A 32 -6.93 13.22 -8.44
N SER A 33 -6.47 14.33 -7.85
CA SER A 33 -6.13 15.56 -8.56
C SER A 33 -4.91 15.40 -9.47
N TRP A 34 -4.01 14.48 -9.15
CA TRP A 34 -2.86 14.15 -10.00
C TRP A 34 -3.34 13.53 -11.33
N TYR A 35 -4.23 12.53 -11.28
CA TYR A 35 -4.78 11.93 -12.50
C TYR A 35 -5.57 12.95 -13.33
N VAL A 36 -6.40 13.78 -12.70
CA VAL A 36 -7.15 14.83 -13.41
C VAL A 36 -6.20 15.81 -14.13
N SER A 37 -5.10 16.19 -13.47
CA SER A 37 -4.09 17.09 -14.06
C SER A 37 -3.31 16.41 -15.19
N ALA A 38 -2.95 15.14 -15.01
CA ALA A 38 -2.27 14.33 -16.02
C ALA A 38 -3.14 14.14 -17.28
N ILE A 39 -4.42 13.82 -17.11
CA ILE A 39 -5.40 13.68 -18.18
C ILE A 39 -5.51 14.99 -18.98
N LYS A 40 -5.70 16.13 -18.30
CA LYS A 40 -5.78 17.44 -18.99
C LYS A 40 -4.54 17.74 -19.82
N LYS A 41 -3.35 17.41 -19.30
CA LYS A 41 -2.09 17.59 -20.05
C LYS A 41 -1.99 16.64 -21.24
N PHE A 42 -2.40 15.39 -21.06
CA PHE A 42 -2.43 14.36 -22.10
C PHE A 42 -3.39 14.73 -23.24
N GLU A 43 -4.64 15.10 -22.93
CA GLU A 43 -5.65 15.48 -23.94
C GLU A 43 -5.25 16.76 -24.70
N LYS A 44 -4.56 17.70 -24.04
CA LYS A 44 -4.01 18.88 -24.73
C LYS A 44 -2.97 18.50 -25.79
N GLN A 45 -2.21 17.43 -25.56
CA GLN A 45 -1.21 16.91 -26.49
C GLN A 45 -1.81 15.94 -27.52
N ASN A 46 -2.98 15.35 -27.22
CA ASN A 46 -3.67 14.36 -28.04
C ASN A 46 -5.14 14.78 -28.21
N PRO A 47 -5.43 15.81 -29.02
CA PRO A 47 -6.76 16.41 -29.11
C PRO A 47 -7.83 15.50 -29.72
N ASP A 48 -7.42 14.41 -30.35
CA ASP A 48 -8.23 13.33 -30.91
C ASP A 48 -8.62 12.27 -29.88
N ILE A 49 -8.12 12.35 -28.64
CA ILE A 49 -8.43 11.43 -27.55
C ILE A 49 -9.16 12.18 -26.43
N GLU A 50 -10.24 11.57 -25.92
CA GLU A 50 -10.95 11.97 -24.70
C GLU A 50 -10.81 10.86 -23.66
N VAL A 51 -10.34 11.20 -22.45
CA VAL A 51 -10.23 10.27 -21.33
C VAL A 51 -11.40 10.44 -20.38
N ARG A 52 -12.19 9.39 -20.20
CA ARG A 52 -13.34 9.37 -19.29
C ARG A 52 -13.03 8.62 -18.01
N LEU A 53 -13.11 9.34 -16.89
CA LEU A 53 -12.98 8.75 -15.56
C LEU A 53 -14.24 7.97 -15.16
N GLN A 54 -14.03 6.74 -14.69
CA GLN A 54 -15.04 5.90 -14.06
C GLN A 54 -14.68 5.72 -12.59
N LEU A 55 -15.31 6.54 -11.74
CA LEU A 55 -15.03 6.57 -10.31
C LEU A 55 -15.91 5.57 -9.57
N PHE A 56 -15.32 4.78 -8.67
CA PHE A 56 -16.10 3.95 -7.76
C PHE A 56 -16.74 4.77 -6.62
N LYS A 57 -15.99 5.73 -6.06
CA LYS A 57 -16.46 6.73 -5.10
C LYS A 57 -16.41 8.12 -5.70
N GLN A 58 -17.42 8.94 -5.44
CA GLN A 58 -17.45 10.35 -5.83
C GLN A 58 -16.75 11.24 -4.78
N GLU A 59 -16.45 12.50 -5.13
CA GLU A 59 -15.66 13.43 -4.29
C GLU A 59 -16.23 13.66 -2.89
N ASN A 60 -17.54 13.62 -2.73
CA ASN A 60 -18.22 13.86 -1.45
C ASN A 60 -18.58 12.57 -0.70
N GLU A 61 -18.19 11.40 -1.20
CA GLU A 61 -18.48 10.12 -0.56
C GLU A 61 -17.37 9.71 0.38
N LYS A 62 -17.72 9.37 1.62
CA LYS A 62 -16.77 8.80 2.58
C LYS A 62 -16.37 7.40 2.16
N VAL A 63 -15.08 7.10 2.24
CA VAL A 63 -14.56 5.74 2.09
C VAL A 63 -14.83 4.97 3.37
N GLU A 64 -15.49 3.82 3.24
CA GLU A 64 -15.78 2.89 4.34
C GLU A 64 -14.86 1.66 4.25
N GLU A 65 -14.64 0.96 5.37
CA GLU A 65 -13.77 -0.23 5.41
C GLU A 65 -14.19 -1.31 4.40
N GLN A 66 -15.49 -1.48 4.19
CA GLN A 66 -16.05 -2.45 3.24
C GLN A 66 -15.89 -2.08 1.77
N ASP A 67 -15.54 -0.83 1.46
CA ASP A 67 -15.48 -0.33 0.09
C ASP A 67 -14.36 -0.95 -0.74
N ASP A 68 -13.23 -1.33 -0.13
CA ASP A 68 -12.16 -2.05 -0.83
C ASP A 68 -12.67 -3.38 -1.39
N ASN A 69 -13.38 -4.16 -0.57
CA ASN A 69 -13.96 -5.44 -1.00
C ASN A 69 -15.00 -5.25 -2.11
N ARG A 70 -15.84 -4.21 -2.00
CA ARG A 70 -16.84 -3.87 -3.02
C ARG A 70 -16.18 -3.43 -4.33
N TYR A 71 -15.10 -2.67 -4.26
CA TYR A 71 -14.32 -2.26 -5.43
C TYR A 71 -13.69 -3.47 -6.12
N VAL A 72 -13.04 -4.36 -5.37
CA VAL A 72 -12.46 -5.60 -5.89
C VAL A 72 -13.53 -6.46 -6.58
N GLN A 73 -14.72 -6.59 -5.99
CA GLN A 73 -15.85 -7.33 -6.58
C GLN A 73 -16.35 -6.68 -7.89
N LYS A 74 -16.50 -5.36 -7.91
CA LYS A 74 -16.89 -4.60 -9.09
C LYS A 74 -15.90 -4.82 -10.23
N ILE A 75 -14.61 -4.53 -10.00
CA ILE A 75 -13.58 -4.65 -11.04
C ILE A 75 -13.44 -6.10 -11.51
N ASN A 76 -13.50 -7.08 -10.60
CA ASN A 76 -13.49 -8.50 -10.99
C ASN A 76 -14.67 -8.85 -11.90
N THR A 77 -15.88 -8.35 -11.61
CA THR A 77 -17.06 -8.59 -12.44
C THR A 77 -16.89 -7.95 -13.82
N GLU A 78 -16.41 -6.71 -13.87
CA GLU A 78 -16.21 -5.97 -15.12
C GLU A 78 -15.11 -6.59 -16.00
N LEU A 79 -14.01 -7.06 -15.41
CA LEU A 79 -12.97 -7.78 -16.15
C LEU A 79 -13.50 -9.10 -16.72
N LEU A 80 -14.28 -9.86 -15.95
CA LEU A 80 -14.82 -11.14 -16.39
C LEU A 80 -15.94 -11.00 -17.42
N SER A 81 -16.70 -9.89 -17.41
CA SER A 81 -17.76 -9.62 -18.38
C SER A 81 -17.26 -8.89 -19.64
N GLY A 82 -15.99 -8.46 -19.66
CA GLY A 82 -15.42 -7.65 -20.74
C GLY A 82 -15.88 -6.18 -20.73
N ALA A 83 -16.47 -5.71 -19.62
CA ALA A 83 -16.97 -4.35 -19.44
C ALA A 83 -15.98 -3.44 -18.67
N ALA A 84 -14.79 -3.92 -18.36
CA ALA A 84 -13.78 -3.15 -17.65
C ALA A 84 -13.32 -1.93 -18.46
N ALA A 85 -12.91 -0.89 -17.73
CA ALA A 85 -12.28 0.28 -18.33
C ALA A 85 -10.98 -0.10 -19.06
N ASP A 86 -10.62 0.70 -20.06
CA ASP A 86 -9.39 0.50 -20.84
C ASP A 86 -8.15 0.58 -19.93
N ILE A 87 -8.17 1.51 -18.97
CA ILE A 87 -7.14 1.71 -17.96
C ILE A 87 -7.74 1.50 -16.57
N ILE A 88 -7.06 0.76 -15.70
CA ILE A 88 -7.51 0.51 -14.33
C ILE A 88 -6.40 0.88 -13.35
N ASP A 89 -6.73 1.63 -12.30
CA ASP A 89 -5.86 1.74 -11.14
C ASP A 89 -5.94 0.46 -10.29
N VAL A 90 -4.78 -0.16 -10.08
CA VAL A 90 -4.66 -1.51 -9.51
C VAL A 90 -4.12 -1.52 -8.09
N ALA A 91 -3.91 -0.36 -7.47
CA ALA A 91 -3.30 -0.25 -6.15
C ALA A 91 -3.98 -1.17 -5.09
N ASN A 92 -5.31 -1.23 -5.10
CA ASN A 92 -6.09 -2.03 -4.14
C ASN A 92 -6.65 -3.34 -4.74
N LEU A 93 -6.05 -3.83 -5.83
CA LEU A 93 -6.60 -4.95 -6.59
C LEU A 93 -5.70 -6.21 -6.50
N PRO A 94 -6.28 -7.42 -6.51
CA PRO A 94 -5.51 -8.66 -6.51
C PRO A 94 -4.92 -8.98 -7.88
N VAL A 95 -3.96 -8.17 -8.35
CA VAL A 95 -3.38 -8.21 -9.71
C VAL A 95 -2.96 -9.61 -10.14
N GLY A 96 -2.27 -10.36 -9.26
CA GLY A 96 -1.84 -11.72 -9.57
C GLY A 96 -2.99 -12.67 -9.98
N LYS A 97 -4.18 -12.51 -9.39
CA LYS A 97 -5.36 -13.31 -9.78
C LYS A 97 -5.83 -12.97 -11.20
N TYR A 98 -5.74 -11.70 -11.60
CA TYR A 98 -6.14 -11.25 -12.93
C TYR A 98 -5.12 -11.64 -14.00
N VAL A 99 -3.83 -11.58 -13.68
CA VAL A 99 -2.74 -12.07 -14.54
C VAL A 99 -2.88 -13.56 -14.80
N ASN A 100 -3.12 -14.38 -13.77
CA ASN A 100 -3.30 -15.83 -13.93
C ASN A 100 -4.52 -16.18 -14.79
N LYS A 101 -5.55 -15.33 -14.80
CA LYS A 101 -6.73 -15.44 -15.68
C LYS A 101 -6.54 -14.78 -17.05
N LYS A 102 -5.36 -14.21 -17.33
CA LYS A 102 -5.03 -13.50 -18.58
C LYS A 102 -5.96 -12.31 -18.89
N LEU A 103 -6.40 -11.60 -17.85
CA LEU A 103 -7.34 -10.47 -17.99
C LEU A 103 -6.64 -9.11 -18.16
N LEU A 104 -5.32 -9.05 -17.95
CA LEU A 104 -4.51 -7.84 -18.05
C LEU A 104 -3.49 -7.94 -19.18
N LEU A 105 -3.22 -6.82 -19.84
CA LEU A 105 -2.23 -6.73 -20.91
C LEU A 105 -0.81 -6.87 -20.35
N ASN A 106 -0.01 -7.77 -20.94
CA ASN A 106 1.43 -7.78 -20.70
C ASN A 106 2.07 -6.63 -21.49
N MET A 107 2.67 -5.67 -20.80
CA MET A 107 3.23 -4.46 -21.40
C MET A 107 4.69 -4.60 -21.83
N ASN A 108 5.35 -5.73 -21.54
CA ASN A 108 6.77 -5.92 -21.85
C ASN A 108 7.11 -5.62 -23.32
N ASP A 109 6.31 -6.12 -24.25
CA ASP A 109 6.56 -5.95 -25.68
C ASP A 109 6.33 -4.49 -26.12
N PHE A 110 5.31 -3.83 -25.59
CA PHE A 110 5.02 -2.42 -25.87
C PHE A 110 6.13 -1.51 -25.36
N ILE A 111 6.55 -1.71 -24.11
CA ILE A 111 7.64 -0.94 -23.50
C ILE A 111 8.92 -1.08 -24.30
N LYS A 112 9.28 -2.32 -24.70
CA LYS A 112 10.48 -2.58 -25.51
C LYS A 112 10.39 -1.95 -26.91
N LYS A 113 9.26 -2.12 -27.59
CA LYS A 113 9.07 -1.68 -28.97
C LYS A 113 9.03 -0.17 -29.09
N GLU A 114 8.23 0.48 -28.26
CA GLU A 114 8.00 1.93 -28.29
C GLU A 114 9.04 2.70 -27.47
N LYS A 115 9.99 1.99 -26.83
CA LYS A 115 11.04 2.56 -25.96
C LYS A 115 10.45 3.50 -24.91
N LEU A 116 9.33 3.09 -24.30
CA LEU A 116 8.57 3.92 -23.35
C LEU A 116 9.30 4.17 -22.03
N LEU A 117 10.32 3.37 -21.75
CA LEU A 117 11.16 3.49 -20.57
C LEU A 117 12.62 3.49 -20.98
N GLU A 118 13.33 4.55 -20.62
CA GLU A 118 14.77 4.64 -20.70
C GLU A 118 15.43 4.15 -19.41
N LYS A 119 16.73 3.85 -19.49
CA LYS A 119 17.51 3.45 -18.31
C LYS A 119 17.57 4.62 -17.33
N GLY A 120 16.97 4.46 -16.16
CA GLY A 120 16.94 5.47 -15.11
C GLY A 120 15.57 6.12 -14.91
N ASP A 121 14.60 5.88 -15.80
CA ASP A 121 13.24 6.40 -15.64
C ASP A 121 12.51 5.74 -14.46
N LEU A 122 12.80 4.47 -14.23
CA LEU A 122 12.29 3.68 -13.11
C LEU A 122 13.43 2.95 -12.41
N TYR A 123 13.25 2.73 -11.11
CA TYR A 123 14.15 1.91 -10.30
C TYR A 123 14.06 0.44 -10.74
N PRO A 124 15.13 -0.18 -11.27
CA PRO A 124 15.06 -1.52 -11.84
C PRO A 124 14.56 -2.57 -10.86
N ASN A 125 14.99 -2.51 -9.60
CA ASN A 125 14.55 -3.42 -8.54
C ASN A 125 13.05 -3.33 -8.27
N ILE A 126 12.43 -2.16 -8.45
CA ILE A 126 10.97 -2.00 -8.29
C ILE A 126 10.25 -2.64 -9.48
N VAL A 127 10.74 -2.41 -10.70
CA VAL A 127 10.13 -2.98 -11.92
C VAL A 127 10.26 -4.52 -11.92
N ASP A 128 11.41 -5.04 -11.53
CA ASP A 128 11.69 -6.47 -11.44
C ASP A 128 10.74 -7.15 -10.43
N GLU A 129 10.53 -6.54 -9.25
CA GLU A 129 9.63 -7.05 -8.21
C GLU A 129 8.15 -6.97 -8.62
N MET A 130 7.78 -6.02 -9.48
CA MET A 130 6.43 -5.94 -10.04
C MET A 130 6.14 -7.00 -11.12
N GLY A 131 7.17 -7.71 -11.58
CA GLY A 131 7.04 -8.78 -12.57
C GLY A 131 6.23 -9.96 -12.03
N ILE A 132 5.22 -10.40 -12.79
CA ILE A 132 4.42 -11.58 -12.46
C ILE A 132 4.53 -12.57 -13.61
N ASN A 133 4.95 -13.81 -13.33
CA ASN A 133 5.13 -14.86 -14.34
C ASN A 133 5.99 -14.42 -15.55
N GLY A 134 6.99 -13.55 -15.32
CA GLY A 134 7.86 -13.02 -16.37
C GLY A 134 7.28 -11.86 -17.21
N GLY A 135 6.08 -11.37 -16.88
CA GLY A 135 5.43 -10.23 -17.53
C GLY A 135 5.29 -9.01 -16.62
N LEU A 136 5.25 -7.81 -17.19
CA LEU A 136 4.91 -6.58 -16.48
C LEU A 136 3.48 -6.16 -16.83
N TYR A 137 2.61 -6.15 -15.83
CA TYR A 137 1.16 -5.94 -15.99
C TYR A 137 0.67 -4.64 -15.35
N SER A 138 1.54 -3.88 -14.70
CA SER A 138 1.18 -2.58 -14.17
C SER A 138 2.37 -1.64 -14.18
N MET A 139 2.10 -0.35 -14.39
CA MET A 139 3.09 0.71 -14.31
C MET A 139 3.07 1.32 -12.90
N PRO A 140 4.23 1.40 -12.21
CA PRO A 140 4.33 2.12 -10.95
C PRO A 140 4.22 3.62 -11.21
N LEU A 141 3.32 4.30 -10.49
CA LEU A 141 3.12 5.75 -10.58
C LEU A 141 3.62 6.50 -9.37
N SER A 142 3.62 5.82 -8.22
CA SER A 142 4.18 6.31 -6.97
C SER A 142 4.83 5.15 -6.23
N LEU A 143 5.80 5.50 -5.38
CA LEU A 143 6.38 4.60 -4.40
C LEU A 143 6.15 5.22 -3.02
N HIS A 144 5.73 4.40 -2.07
CA HIS A 144 5.58 4.78 -0.69
C HIS A 144 6.56 3.97 0.15
N LEU A 145 7.27 4.65 1.05
CA LEU A 145 8.17 4.02 2.01
C LEU A 145 7.63 4.27 3.41
N HIS A 146 7.51 3.22 4.21
CA HIS A 146 7.23 3.35 5.63
C HIS A 146 8.53 3.70 6.35
N THR A 147 8.53 4.81 7.09
CA THR A 147 9.71 5.31 7.79
C THR A 147 9.35 5.76 9.20
N PHE A 148 10.24 5.53 10.15
CA PHE A 148 10.17 6.17 11.46
C PHE A 148 10.90 7.50 11.43
N LEU A 149 10.27 8.54 11.97
CA LEU A 149 10.85 9.86 12.15
C LEU A 149 11.03 10.11 13.65
N GLY A 150 12.26 10.37 14.07
CA GLY A 150 12.61 10.66 15.46
C GLY A 150 13.04 12.11 15.67
N ASP A 151 12.76 12.68 16.84
CA ASP A 151 13.27 13.98 17.25
C ASP A 151 14.69 13.81 17.83
N GLY A 152 15.69 14.37 17.14
CA GLY A 152 17.09 14.27 17.51
C GLY A 152 17.41 14.83 18.91
N ASN A 153 16.72 15.90 19.33
CA ASN A 153 16.94 16.50 20.66
C ASN A 153 16.44 15.56 21.77
N ILE A 154 15.36 14.82 21.51
CA ILE A 154 14.83 13.84 22.47
C ILE A 154 15.79 12.65 22.58
N LEU A 155 16.30 12.16 21.45
CA LEU A 155 17.27 11.07 21.42
C LEU A 155 18.56 11.46 22.15
N GLU A 156 19.06 12.68 21.94
CA GLU A 156 20.23 13.22 22.63
C GLU A 156 20.00 13.36 24.13
N LYS A 157 18.87 13.94 24.56
CA LYS A 157 18.50 14.04 25.98
C LYS A 157 18.39 12.67 26.66
N ALA A 158 17.89 11.67 25.93
CA ALA A 158 17.80 10.30 26.40
C ALA A 158 19.15 9.56 26.37
N ASN A 159 20.20 10.17 25.83
CA ASN A 159 21.50 9.57 25.56
C ASN A 159 21.39 8.27 24.76
N VAL A 160 20.55 8.30 23.71
CA VAL A 160 20.28 7.16 22.83
C VAL A 160 20.93 7.40 21.47
N GLN A 161 21.63 6.38 20.98
CA GLN A 161 22.11 6.30 19.61
C GLN A 161 21.33 5.19 18.89
N VAL A 162 20.84 5.47 17.69
CA VAL A 162 20.09 4.52 16.85
C VAL A 162 20.91 4.25 15.60
N ASP A 163 21.25 2.99 15.36
CA ASP A 163 21.73 2.53 14.05
C ASP A 163 20.50 2.32 13.16
N ASP A 164 20.18 3.35 12.36
CA ASP A 164 19.01 3.35 11.48
C ASP A 164 19.11 2.36 10.32
N GLN A 165 20.24 1.66 10.15
CA GLN A 165 20.45 0.66 9.11
C GLN A 165 20.24 -0.78 9.58
N LYS A 166 20.39 -1.07 10.88
CA LYS A 166 20.45 -2.44 11.41
C LYS A 166 19.66 -2.67 12.70
N TRP A 167 18.80 -1.74 13.08
CA TRP A 167 17.98 -1.89 14.27
C TRP A 167 16.94 -3.00 14.13
N THR A 168 16.53 -3.54 15.28
CA THR A 168 15.49 -4.55 15.44
C THR A 168 14.32 -3.99 16.24
N TRP A 169 13.12 -4.56 16.08
CA TRP A 169 11.96 -4.17 16.89
C TRP A 169 12.18 -4.25 18.41
N GLN A 170 13.04 -5.17 18.87
CA GLN A 170 13.44 -5.24 20.28
C GLN A 170 14.30 -4.04 20.69
N GLN A 171 15.25 -3.62 19.86
CA GLN A 171 16.05 -2.42 20.12
C GLN A 171 15.18 -1.16 20.08
N PHE A 172 14.22 -1.08 19.16
CA PHE A 172 13.24 0.01 19.15
C PHE A 172 12.43 0.10 20.44
N GLU A 173 11.95 -1.05 20.96
CA GLU A 173 11.25 -1.07 22.25
C GLU A 173 12.14 -0.56 23.41
N GLN A 174 13.43 -0.91 23.40
CA GLN A 174 14.39 -0.45 24.40
C GLN A 174 14.63 1.06 24.29
N VAL A 175 14.82 1.57 23.08
CA VAL A 175 14.97 3.00 22.78
C VAL A 175 13.73 3.76 23.24
N ALA A 176 12.53 3.28 22.89
CA ALA A 176 11.28 3.89 23.30
C ALA A 176 11.16 3.98 24.83
N LYS A 177 11.52 2.91 25.55
CA LYS A 177 11.54 2.90 27.02
C LYS A 177 12.56 3.88 27.61
N GLN A 178 13.73 4.03 27.00
CA GLN A 178 14.76 4.98 27.45
C GLN A 178 14.31 6.42 27.24
N ILE A 179 13.73 6.73 26.08
CA ILE A 179 13.12 8.03 25.77
C ILE A 179 12.08 8.37 26.85
N MET A 180 11.11 7.48 27.09
CA MET A 180 10.05 7.74 28.07
C MET A 180 10.57 7.96 29.50
N LYS A 181 11.70 7.33 29.89
CA LYS A 181 12.33 7.54 31.19
C LYS A 181 13.05 8.88 31.31
N SER A 182 13.56 9.40 30.19
CA SER A 182 14.30 10.67 30.14
C SER A 182 13.40 11.92 30.10
N MET A 183 12.09 11.72 29.95
CA MET A 183 11.12 12.79 29.84
C MET A 183 10.85 13.47 31.19
N ASP A 184 10.60 14.78 31.13
CA ASP A 184 10.31 15.57 32.33
C ASP A 184 8.93 15.24 32.89
N GLU A 185 8.74 15.49 34.18
CA GLU A 185 7.42 15.29 34.80
C GLU A 185 6.39 16.25 34.21
N GLY A 186 5.28 15.70 33.73
CA GLY A 186 4.20 16.46 33.08
C GLY A 186 4.33 16.55 31.56
N ASP A 187 5.41 16.04 30.98
CA ASP A 187 5.54 15.92 29.53
C ASP A 187 4.57 14.86 28.98
N SER A 188 3.78 15.23 27.96
CA SER A 188 2.68 14.44 27.41
C SER A 188 3.04 13.73 26.09
N ARG A 189 4.30 13.79 25.66
CA ARG A 189 4.74 13.14 24.43
C ARG A 189 4.79 11.61 24.59
N TYR A 190 4.76 10.89 23.46
CA TYR A 190 4.87 9.43 23.40
C TYR A 190 6.09 9.06 22.56
N ALA A 191 6.75 7.95 22.90
CA ALA A 191 7.92 7.46 22.17
C ALA A 191 7.61 7.03 20.72
N LEU A 192 6.34 6.70 20.43
CA LEU A 192 5.85 6.50 19.07
C LEU A 192 4.49 7.20 18.98
N ALA A 193 4.27 7.93 17.88
CA ALA A 193 3.00 8.59 17.59
C ALA A 193 1.81 7.63 17.73
N ASN A 194 0.59 8.16 17.86
CA ASN A 194 -0.62 7.40 18.17
C ASN A 194 -1.09 6.47 17.02
N THR A 195 -0.22 5.55 16.60
CA THR A 195 -0.50 4.46 15.67
C THR A 195 -1.34 3.40 16.37
N PRO A 196 -2.51 3.04 15.84
CA PRO A 196 -3.27 1.90 16.31
C PRO A 196 -2.40 0.64 16.43
N PRO A 197 -2.59 -0.16 17.47
CA PRO A 197 -1.79 -1.36 17.69
C PRO A 197 -1.86 -2.40 16.57
N GLU A 198 -2.98 -2.44 15.87
CA GLU A 198 -3.29 -3.32 14.76
C GLU A 198 -2.41 -2.95 13.56
N GLU A 199 -2.20 -1.64 13.34
CA GLU A 199 -1.26 -1.12 12.35
C GLU A 199 0.19 -1.45 12.75
N GLN A 200 0.57 -1.26 14.02
CA GLN A 200 1.93 -1.61 14.49
C GLN A 200 2.22 -3.11 14.36
N LEU A 201 1.25 -3.96 14.71
CA LEU A 201 1.37 -5.39 14.53
C LEU A 201 1.55 -5.73 13.05
N LEU A 202 0.77 -5.11 12.18
CA LEU A 202 0.85 -5.32 10.74
C LEU A 202 2.24 -4.92 10.21
N ASP A 203 2.79 -3.78 10.65
CA ASP A 203 4.16 -3.35 10.27
C ASP A 203 5.21 -4.40 10.64
N ILE A 204 5.15 -4.93 11.88
CA ILE A 204 6.09 -5.97 12.34
C ILE A 204 5.93 -7.26 11.52
N VAL A 205 4.69 -7.66 11.25
CA VAL A 205 4.41 -8.88 10.47
C VAL A 205 4.83 -8.73 9.01
N ILE A 206 4.72 -7.54 8.42
CA ILE A 206 5.19 -7.25 7.05
C ILE A 206 6.71 -7.34 7.00
N ASP A 207 7.39 -6.67 7.93
CA ASP A 207 8.86 -6.67 8.04
C ASP A 207 9.41 -8.10 8.25
N GLN A 208 8.73 -8.89 9.06
CA GLN A 208 9.09 -10.28 9.38
C GLN A 208 8.29 -11.30 8.54
N SER A 209 7.76 -10.91 7.38
CA SER A 209 6.78 -11.73 6.66
C SER A 209 7.27 -13.12 6.28
N SER A 210 8.58 -13.31 6.07
CA SER A 210 9.19 -14.61 5.79
C SER A 210 9.14 -15.59 6.97
N GLU A 211 9.00 -15.12 8.21
CA GLU A 211 8.82 -15.97 9.40
C GLU A 211 7.40 -16.55 9.46
N PHE A 212 6.41 -15.80 8.96
CA PHE A 212 4.98 -16.12 9.14
C PHE A 212 4.30 -16.62 7.87
N ILE A 213 4.82 -16.29 6.69
CA ILE A 213 4.18 -16.55 5.39
C ILE A 213 5.16 -17.24 4.45
N ASP A 214 4.89 -18.50 4.15
CA ASP A 214 5.51 -19.23 3.05
C ASP A 214 4.66 -19.06 1.78
N ARG A 215 5.02 -18.05 0.98
CA ARG A 215 4.33 -17.75 -0.27
C ARG A 215 4.48 -18.88 -1.30
N SER A 216 5.59 -19.60 -1.29
CA SER A 216 5.88 -20.66 -2.27
C SER A 216 4.95 -21.86 -2.09
N ASN A 217 4.67 -22.23 -0.84
CA ASN A 217 3.78 -23.34 -0.50
C ASN A 217 2.36 -22.90 -0.09
N GLN A 218 2.06 -21.60 -0.19
CA GLN A 218 0.76 -21.01 0.21
C GLN A 218 0.38 -21.34 1.66
N LYS A 219 1.37 -21.34 2.57
CA LYS A 219 1.17 -21.62 3.99
C LYS A 219 1.39 -20.37 4.82
N ALA A 220 0.62 -20.24 5.88
CA ALA A 220 0.79 -19.20 6.89
C ALA A 220 0.82 -19.84 8.28
N ASN A 221 1.70 -19.35 9.15
CA ASN A 221 1.98 -19.92 10.48
C ASN A 221 1.59 -18.94 11.59
N PHE A 222 0.39 -18.37 11.50
CA PHE A 222 -0.15 -17.40 12.46
C PHE A 222 -0.63 -18.01 13.78
N ASP A 223 -0.49 -19.33 13.94
CA ASP A 223 -0.68 -20.08 15.19
C ASP A 223 0.65 -20.47 15.85
N SER A 224 1.79 -20.10 15.26
CA SER A 224 3.10 -20.39 15.81
C SER A 224 3.34 -19.72 17.17
N PRO A 225 4.16 -20.32 18.06
CA PRO A 225 4.54 -19.70 19.33
C PRO A 225 5.15 -18.30 19.16
N SER A 226 5.92 -18.08 18.09
CA SER A 226 6.49 -16.76 17.74
C SER A 226 5.39 -15.73 17.49
N PHE A 227 4.40 -16.06 16.65
CA PHE A 227 3.31 -15.13 16.34
C PHE A 227 2.42 -14.86 17.55
N ILE A 228 2.11 -15.88 18.36
CA ILE A 228 1.34 -15.71 19.61
C ILE A 228 2.09 -14.79 20.59
N THR A 229 3.41 -14.94 20.68
CA THR A 229 4.28 -14.08 21.49
C THR A 229 4.25 -12.64 20.97
N LEU A 230 4.34 -12.44 19.66
CA LEU A 230 4.24 -11.12 19.03
C LEU A 230 2.89 -10.45 19.33
N MET A 231 1.78 -11.19 19.18
CA MET A 231 0.43 -10.71 19.49
C MET A 231 0.30 -10.25 20.95
N SER A 232 0.85 -11.05 21.87
CA SER A 232 0.84 -10.75 23.31
C SER A 232 1.70 -9.51 23.63
N LYS A 233 2.85 -9.34 22.95
CA LYS A 233 3.69 -8.15 23.07
C LYS A 233 3.05 -6.91 22.47
N SER A 234 2.39 -6.98 21.31
CA SER A 234 1.70 -5.83 20.72
C SER A 234 0.56 -5.32 21.62
N ARG A 235 -0.20 -6.25 22.23
CA ARG A 235 -1.16 -5.93 23.30
C ARG A 235 -0.51 -5.35 24.57
N ALA A 236 0.74 -5.69 24.87
CA ALA A 236 1.49 -5.10 25.98
C ALA A 236 2.11 -3.73 25.64
N CYS A 237 2.56 -3.51 24.40
CA CYS A 237 3.04 -2.21 23.91
C CYS A 237 1.90 -1.19 23.81
N MET A 238 0.67 -1.62 23.48
CA MET A 238 -0.58 -0.88 23.75
C MET A 238 -0.64 -0.35 25.17
N ILE A 239 -0.41 -1.25 26.13
CA ILE A 239 -0.46 -0.94 27.56
C ILE A 239 0.67 0.01 27.94
N ILE A 240 1.87 -0.08 27.34
CA ILE A 240 2.96 0.86 27.58
C ILE A 240 2.65 2.27 27.03
N LYS A 241 1.97 2.39 25.86
CA LYS A 241 1.46 3.68 25.36
C LYS A 241 0.31 4.23 26.22
N LEU A 242 -0.44 3.37 26.92
CA LEU A 242 -1.56 3.76 27.80
C LEU A 242 -1.18 3.98 29.28
N LEU A 243 0.00 3.54 29.75
CA LEU A 243 0.36 3.56 31.18
C LEU A 243 1.27 4.71 31.64
N LEU A 244 1.64 5.66 30.78
CA LEU A 244 2.46 6.81 31.22
C LEU A 244 1.63 8.06 31.49
N ARG A 245 0.67 7.92 32.42
CA ARG A 245 0.42 8.97 33.42
C ARG A 245 1.16 8.52 34.68
N LYS A 246 2.19 9.26 35.10
CA LYS A 246 3.12 8.98 36.22
C LYS A 246 2.46 8.92 37.63
N ARG A 247 1.18 8.55 37.77
CA ARG A 247 0.48 8.44 39.06
C ARG A 247 -0.24 7.10 39.17
N GLN A 248 0.51 6.03 39.39
CA GLN A 248 0.16 4.89 40.27
C GLN A 248 1.22 3.80 40.11
N ILE A 249 2.40 4.04 40.68
CA ILE A 249 3.35 2.98 40.96
C ILE A 249 3.11 2.58 42.42
N THR A 250 2.45 1.45 42.61
CA THR A 250 2.77 0.58 43.75
C THR A 250 3.16 -0.78 43.17
N GLU A 251 4.39 -1.18 43.47
CA GLU A 251 5.08 -2.39 43.03
C GLU A 251 4.28 -3.66 43.40
N SER A 252 3.48 -4.22 42.51
CA SER A 252 2.79 -5.50 42.81
C SER A 252 2.35 -6.35 41.61
N SER A 253 2.84 -6.14 40.38
CA SER A 253 2.39 -6.99 39.25
C SER A 253 3.44 -7.19 38.17
N CYS A 254 4.61 -7.68 38.59
CA CYS A 254 5.50 -8.46 37.74
C CYS A 254 5.94 -9.70 38.51
N SER A 255 4.99 -10.58 38.82
CA SER A 255 5.31 -11.98 39.14
C SER A 255 4.42 -12.87 38.30
N VAL A 256 5.06 -13.64 37.41
CA VAL A 256 4.46 -14.73 36.66
C VAL A 256 3.93 -15.76 37.66
N ARG A 257 2.61 -15.94 37.67
CA ARG A 257 1.95 -17.22 37.97
C ARG A 257 0.76 -17.35 37.03
#